data_AF-A0A661L626-F1
#
_entry.id   AF-A0A661L626-F1
#
_cell.length_a   1.000
_cell.length_b   1.000
_cell.length_c   1.000
_cell.angle_alpha   90.00
_cell.angle_beta   90.00
_cell.angle_gamma   90.00
#
_symmetry.space_group_name_H-M   'P 1'
#
loop_
_entity.id
_entity.type
_entity.pdbx_description
1 polymer ?
#
loop_
_entity_poly.entity_id
_entity_poly.type
_entity_poly.pdbx_seq_one_letter_code
_entity_poly.pdbx_strand_id
1 'polypeptide(L)'
;MATRACGIDCSVCRLNLLGECSTCGSGKSIEGAKKRAAQERLLGSPCPVLACAMDRDIAYCPRDCDEFPCGHFREGPYPFSHAYLNMQERRRQAPPPSLSPLGQQVTVPETYWQDLANSDLTDICKRAQATRHSSGTVILPFFNTSLLIDADKQEGYLELDGQWRLMDHPLSVLMAVVYLLNVCDQCIAGPMVGVQELKCAHFFQGPHKLKTESVLSRYGNDSKGLVLAAERLGGEPLGLADVSYKFQVFPKVPVYYLLWEGNEEFSANLAVLFDRSIESHLAADSIWGIVNLVSDLLVLGQGITPLLARG
;
A
#
# COMPACT_ATOMS: atom_id res chain seq x y z
N MET A 1 -1.40 21.06 9.07
CA MET A 1 -1.83 21.35 7.69
C MET A 1 -0.84 20.71 6.72
N ALA A 2 -1.32 20.15 5.61
CA ALA A 2 -0.47 19.52 4.59
C ALA A 2 0.22 20.54 3.67
N THR A 3 -0.21 21.80 3.71
CA THR A 3 0.34 22.90 2.91
C THR A 3 1.74 23.29 3.36
N ARG A 4 2.65 23.39 2.38
CA ARG A 4 4.06 23.73 2.59
C ARG A 4 4.26 25.24 2.65
N ALA A 5 5.40 25.68 3.18
CA ALA A 5 5.82 27.08 3.11
C ALA A 5 5.77 27.68 1.69
N CYS A 6 6.04 26.87 0.65
CA CYS A 6 5.96 27.29 -0.76
C CYS A 6 4.54 27.32 -1.36
N GLY A 7 3.50 27.02 -0.57
CA GLY A 7 2.10 26.97 -1.01
C GLY A 7 1.66 25.65 -1.63
N ILE A 8 2.58 24.70 -1.86
CA ILE A 8 2.24 23.38 -2.40
C ILE A 8 1.61 22.52 -1.31
N ASP A 9 0.53 21.81 -1.61
CA ASP A 9 -0.08 20.89 -0.65
C ASP A 9 0.54 19.48 -0.71
N CYS A 10 0.97 18.93 0.43
CA CYS A 10 1.51 17.56 0.46
C CYS A 10 0.46 16.47 0.22
N SER A 11 -0.82 16.74 0.47
CA SER A 11 -1.90 15.75 0.32
C SER A 11 -2.07 15.28 -1.13
N VAL A 12 -1.65 16.09 -2.11
CA VAL A 12 -1.66 15.71 -3.52
C VAL A 12 -0.45 14.85 -3.94
N CYS A 13 0.49 14.58 -3.03
CA CYS A 13 1.68 13.79 -3.31
C CYS A 13 1.43 12.29 -3.10
N ARG A 14 1.72 11.47 -4.12
CA ARG A 14 1.63 10.00 -4.03
C ARG A 14 2.40 9.40 -2.84
N LEU A 15 3.61 9.88 -2.57
CA LEU A 15 4.42 9.35 -1.46
C LEU A 15 3.80 9.68 -0.09
N ASN A 16 3.09 10.80 0.01
CA ASN A 16 2.35 11.13 1.23
C ASN A 16 1.10 10.23 1.36
N LEU A 17 0.36 10.03 0.25
CA LEU A 17 -0.78 9.11 0.22
C LEU A 17 -0.40 7.67 0.60
N LEU A 18 0.76 7.18 0.19
CA LEU A 18 1.26 5.85 0.54
C LEU A 18 1.86 5.77 1.96
N GLY A 19 2.02 6.91 2.65
CA GLY A 19 2.64 6.98 3.99
C GLY A 19 4.16 6.96 4.00
N GLU A 20 4.83 6.97 2.84
CA GLU A 20 6.30 6.99 2.73
C GLU A 20 6.93 8.35 3.06
N CYS A 21 6.12 9.42 3.05
CA CYS A 21 6.59 10.78 3.21
C CYS A 21 5.65 11.58 4.13
N SER A 22 6.23 12.25 5.13
CA SER A 22 5.52 13.24 5.94
C SER A 22 5.31 14.56 5.19
N THR A 23 4.34 15.36 5.67
CA THR A 23 4.16 16.75 5.22
C THR A 23 5.43 17.57 5.42
N CYS A 24 5.71 18.51 4.49
CA CYS A 24 6.80 19.45 4.69
C CYS A 24 6.41 20.65 5.56
N GLY A 25 5.13 20.79 5.92
CA GLY A 25 4.65 21.81 6.85
C GLY A 25 4.90 23.26 6.43
N SER A 26 4.38 24.18 7.24
CA SER A 26 4.68 25.61 7.10
C SER A 26 6.06 25.90 7.72
N GLY A 27 6.62 27.09 7.45
CA GLY A 27 7.88 27.52 8.07
C GLY A 27 7.80 27.72 9.59
N LYS A 28 6.60 27.68 10.19
CA LYS A 28 6.42 27.75 11.66
C LYS A 28 5.97 26.43 12.28
N SER A 29 5.78 25.38 11.47
CA SER A 29 5.18 24.14 11.96
C SER A 29 6.22 23.15 12.47
N ILE A 30 5.85 22.35 13.47
CA ILE A 30 6.69 21.26 14.02
C ILE A 30 7.00 20.25 12.91
N GLU A 31 6.05 19.97 12.04
CA GLU A 31 6.25 19.09 10.89
C GLU A 31 7.27 19.66 9.91
N GLY A 32 7.25 20.98 9.69
CA GLY A 32 8.27 21.68 8.89
C GLY A 32 9.66 21.54 9.47
N ALA A 33 9.81 21.74 10.79
CA ALA A 33 11.07 21.52 11.48
C ALA A 33 11.57 20.07 11.37
N LYS A 34 10.67 19.08 11.60
CA LYS A 34 11.00 17.66 11.41
C LYS A 34 11.41 17.35 9.98
N LYS A 35 10.75 17.97 8.99
CA LYS A 35 11.05 17.75 7.58
C LYS A 35 12.41 18.34 7.19
N ARG A 36 12.71 19.58 7.62
CA ARG A 36 14.00 20.23 7.39
C ARG A 36 15.13 19.35 7.92
N ALA A 37 15.04 18.91 9.18
CA ALA A 37 16.03 18.03 9.79
C ALA A 37 16.18 16.69 9.04
N ALA A 38 15.06 16.10 8.59
CA ALA A 38 15.11 14.88 7.79
C ALA A 38 15.79 15.09 6.42
N GLN A 39 15.55 16.23 5.76
CA GLN A 39 16.18 16.57 4.49
C GLN A 39 17.68 16.83 4.65
N GLU A 40 18.10 17.55 5.68
CA GLU A 40 19.52 17.73 6.01
C GLU A 40 20.21 16.38 6.22
N ARG A 41 19.62 15.50 7.03
CA ARG A 41 20.19 14.17 7.31
C ARG A 41 20.26 13.26 6.08
N LEU A 42 19.24 13.28 5.22
CA LEU A 42 19.10 12.32 4.11
C LEU A 42 19.62 12.83 2.76
N LEU A 43 19.61 14.14 2.54
CA LEU A 43 19.94 14.78 1.26
C LEU A 43 21.14 15.74 1.36
N GLY A 44 21.70 15.95 2.56
CA GLY A 44 22.82 16.87 2.81
C GLY A 44 22.44 18.35 2.80
N SER A 45 21.21 18.72 2.43
CA SER A 45 20.69 20.08 2.49
C SER A 45 19.16 20.10 2.56
N PRO A 46 18.56 21.11 3.22
CA PRO A 46 17.11 21.26 3.26
C PRO A 46 16.58 21.90 1.97
N CYS A 47 15.27 21.84 1.79
CA CYS A 47 14.62 22.68 0.77
C CYS A 47 14.92 24.17 1.05
N PRO A 48 15.47 24.93 0.09
CA PRO A 48 15.85 26.33 0.32
C PRO A 48 14.66 27.20 0.69
N VAL A 49 13.48 26.94 0.12
CA VAL A 49 12.25 27.69 0.45
C VAL A 49 11.80 27.42 1.88
N LEU A 50 11.83 26.16 2.33
CA LEU A 50 11.43 25.81 3.69
C LEU A 50 12.44 26.35 4.71
N ALA A 51 13.75 26.21 4.44
CA ALA A 51 14.79 26.76 5.30
C ALA A 51 14.67 28.28 5.44
N CYS A 52 14.55 29.01 4.33
CA CYS A 52 14.37 30.46 4.33
C CYS A 52 13.10 30.89 5.09
N ALA A 53 11.97 30.22 4.88
CA ALA A 53 10.74 30.51 5.60
C ALA A 53 10.90 30.29 7.12
N MET A 54 11.57 29.22 7.54
CA MET A 54 11.86 28.95 8.95
C MET A 54 12.81 29.99 9.55
N ASP A 55 13.91 30.31 8.85
CA ASP A 55 14.94 31.22 9.34
C ASP A 55 14.40 32.67 9.47
N ARG A 56 13.43 33.03 8.64
CA ARG A 56 12.74 34.34 8.69
C ARG A 56 11.45 34.34 9.52
N ASP A 57 11.15 33.25 10.22
CA ASP A 57 9.91 33.05 10.98
C ASP A 57 8.65 33.43 10.16
N ILE A 58 8.53 32.87 8.97
CA ILE A 58 7.41 33.02 8.02
C ILE A 58 6.68 31.68 7.88
N ALA A 59 5.34 31.69 7.96
CA ALA A 59 4.57 30.45 7.81
C ALA A 59 4.44 30.03 6.33
N TYR A 60 3.93 30.90 5.46
CA TYR A 60 3.77 30.62 4.03
C TYR A 60 4.27 31.79 3.19
N CYS A 61 5.21 31.54 2.27
CA CYS A 61 5.77 32.59 1.41
C CYS A 61 4.69 33.34 0.61
N PRO A 62 3.70 32.69 -0.03
CA PRO A 62 2.69 33.40 -0.81
C PRO A 62 1.74 34.28 0.01
N ARG A 63 1.64 34.05 1.33
CA ARG A 63 0.70 34.77 2.21
C ARG A 63 1.40 35.80 3.09
N ASP A 64 2.58 35.46 3.60
CA ASP A 64 3.22 36.14 4.73
C ASP A 64 4.56 36.80 4.36
N CYS A 65 5.09 36.60 3.15
CA CYS A 65 6.37 37.19 2.74
C CYS A 65 6.15 38.35 1.76
N ASP A 66 6.50 39.56 2.16
CA ASP A 66 6.35 40.77 1.32
C ASP A 66 7.25 40.78 0.07
N GLU A 67 8.34 40.01 0.09
CA GLU A 67 9.23 39.84 -1.06
C GLU A 67 8.71 38.81 -2.08
N PHE A 68 7.62 38.12 -1.79
CA PHE A 68 7.07 37.12 -2.69
C PHE A 68 6.44 37.77 -3.94
N PRO A 69 6.73 37.28 -5.16
CA PRO A 69 7.67 36.21 -5.51
C PRO A 69 9.13 36.70 -5.61
N CYS A 70 10.01 36.11 -4.81
CA CYS A 70 11.45 36.43 -4.74
C CYS A 70 12.31 35.50 -5.62
N GLY A 71 13.65 35.64 -5.54
CA GLY A 71 14.62 34.83 -6.31
C GLY A 71 14.42 33.33 -6.19
N HIS A 72 14.08 32.81 -5.00
CA HIS A 72 13.78 31.38 -4.80
C HIS A 72 12.63 30.85 -5.69
N PHE A 73 11.69 31.72 -6.08
CA PHE A 73 10.56 31.38 -6.95
C PHE A 73 10.81 31.75 -8.41
N ARG A 74 11.58 32.80 -8.68
CA ARG A 74 11.85 33.31 -10.04
C ARG A 74 13.01 32.60 -10.73
N GLU A 75 14.10 32.38 -10.02
CA GLU A 75 15.33 31.78 -10.54
C GLU A 75 15.35 30.26 -10.36
N GLY A 76 14.38 29.75 -9.59
CA GLY A 76 14.15 28.35 -9.37
C GLY A 76 14.94 27.78 -8.18
N PRO A 77 14.73 26.48 -7.86
CA PRO A 77 13.84 25.55 -8.55
C PRO A 77 12.47 25.47 -7.86
N TYR A 78 11.60 26.45 -8.11
CA TYR A 78 10.18 26.37 -7.80
C TYR A 78 9.43 25.82 -9.02
N PRO A 79 8.44 24.91 -8.86
CA PRO A 79 7.87 24.43 -7.60
C PRO A 79 8.67 23.32 -6.89
N PHE A 80 9.62 22.67 -7.57
CA PHE A 80 10.33 21.50 -7.04
C PHE A 80 11.82 21.53 -7.35
N SER A 81 12.65 21.23 -6.35
CA SER A 81 14.10 21.10 -6.53
C SER A 81 14.49 19.84 -7.31
N HIS A 82 15.64 19.87 -7.98
CA HIS A 82 16.22 18.68 -8.63
C HIS A 82 16.35 17.50 -7.64
N ALA A 83 16.77 17.76 -6.41
CA ALA A 83 16.84 16.72 -5.37
C ALA A 83 15.47 16.09 -5.09
N TYR A 84 14.40 16.89 -5.07
CA TYR A 84 13.04 16.37 -4.92
C TYR A 84 12.60 15.56 -6.15
N LEU A 85 12.87 16.05 -7.38
CA LEU A 85 12.51 15.35 -8.61
C LEU A 85 13.22 14.00 -8.72
N ASN A 86 14.54 13.96 -8.49
CA ASN A 86 15.33 12.74 -8.51
C ASN A 86 14.87 11.74 -7.42
N MET A 87 14.48 12.24 -6.25
CA MET A 87 13.88 11.41 -5.20
C MET A 87 12.53 10.83 -5.65
N GLN A 88 11.67 11.63 -6.29
CA GLN A 88 10.39 11.17 -6.82
C GLN A 88 10.58 10.12 -7.91
N GLU A 89 11.53 10.32 -8.83
CA GLU A 89 11.86 9.33 -9.87
C GLU A 89 12.25 7.99 -9.23
N ARG A 90 13.23 8.00 -8.32
CA ARG A 90 13.67 6.78 -7.63
C ARG A 90 12.54 6.13 -6.84
N ARG A 91 11.75 6.89 -6.07
CA ARG A 91 10.68 6.34 -5.22
C ARG A 91 9.49 5.82 -6.03
N ARG A 92 9.13 6.47 -7.13
CA ARG A 92 8.09 5.97 -8.04
C ARG A 92 8.58 4.79 -8.86
N GLN A 93 9.89 4.54 -8.86
CA GLN A 93 10.49 3.32 -9.37
C GLN A 93 10.53 2.17 -8.37
N ALA A 94 10.39 2.44 -7.07
CA ALA A 94 10.33 1.39 -6.07
C ALA A 94 8.98 0.64 -6.10
N PRO A 95 8.96 -0.61 -5.61
CA PRO A 95 7.71 -1.31 -5.27
C PRO A 95 6.95 -0.56 -4.16
N PRO A 96 5.66 -0.88 -3.93
CA PRO A 96 4.91 -0.30 -2.83
C PRO A 96 5.58 -0.57 -1.47
N PRO A 97 5.36 0.30 -0.47
CA PRO A 97 6.03 0.21 0.80
C PRO A 97 5.63 -1.06 1.57
N SER A 98 6.61 -1.94 1.77
CA SER A 98 6.48 -3.13 2.63
C SER A 98 6.81 -2.77 4.08
N LEU A 99 5.89 -2.08 4.76
CA LEU A 99 6.02 -1.68 6.17
C LEU A 99 4.99 -2.37 7.07
N SER A 100 5.41 -2.75 8.28
CA SER A 100 4.53 -3.24 9.33
C SER A 100 3.66 -2.09 9.90
N PRO A 101 2.62 -2.39 10.69
CA PRO A 101 1.84 -1.37 11.41
C PRO A 101 2.69 -0.43 12.28
N LEU A 102 3.87 -0.88 12.70
CA LEU A 102 4.82 -0.11 13.51
C LEU A 102 5.87 0.64 12.66
N GLY A 103 5.74 0.61 11.33
CA GLY A 103 6.66 1.25 10.40
C GLY A 103 7.99 0.51 10.21
N GLN A 104 8.07 -0.76 10.60
CA GLN A 104 9.26 -1.59 10.42
C GLN A 104 9.26 -2.22 9.03
N GLN A 105 10.43 -2.44 8.45
CA GLN A 105 10.55 -3.10 7.15
C GLN A 105 10.07 -4.56 7.26
N VAL A 106 9.20 -4.97 6.34
CA VAL A 106 8.71 -6.34 6.23
C VAL A 106 9.74 -7.18 5.47
N THR A 107 10.04 -8.34 6.02
CA THR A 107 10.81 -9.41 5.39
C THR A 107 10.08 -10.73 5.64
N VAL A 108 10.31 -11.72 4.78
CA VAL A 108 9.84 -13.08 5.08
C VAL A 108 10.80 -13.69 6.11
N PRO A 109 10.34 -14.13 7.29
CA PRO A 109 11.21 -14.77 8.26
C PRO A 109 11.83 -16.04 7.70
N GLU A 110 13.12 -16.25 7.96
CA GLU A 110 13.85 -17.45 7.56
C GLU A 110 13.14 -18.75 8.01
N THR A 111 12.54 -18.72 9.21
CA THR A 111 11.79 -19.85 9.75
C THR A 111 10.60 -20.23 8.87
N TYR A 112 9.93 -19.27 8.22
CA TYR A 112 8.78 -19.57 7.36
C TYR A 112 9.20 -20.28 6.07
N TRP A 113 10.37 -19.94 5.53
CA TRP A 113 10.94 -20.66 4.40
C TRP A 113 11.30 -22.10 4.78
N GLN A 114 11.91 -22.28 5.95
CA GLN A 114 12.26 -23.60 6.49
C GLN A 114 11.01 -24.45 6.75
N ASP A 115 9.98 -23.87 7.35
CA ASP A 115 8.70 -24.54 7.61
C ASP A 115 8.04 -24.97 6.29
N LEU A 116 8.06 -24.12 5.27
CA LEU A 116 7.49 -24.44 3.95
C LEU A 116 8.28 -25.54 3.25
N ALA A 117 9.61 -25.49 3.29
CA ALA A 117 10.49 -26.50 2.69
C ALA A 117 10.36 -27.88 3.38
N ASN A 118 10.10 -27.91 4.69
CA ASN A 118 9.93 -29.13 5.46
C ASN A 118 8.48 -29.69 5.44
N SER A 119 7.53 -28.95 4.86
CA SER A 119 6.13 -29.35 4.81
C SER A 119 5.81 -30.29 3.63
N ASP A 120 4.69 -31.02 3.72
CA ASP A 120 4.16 -31.75 2.56
C ASP A 120 3.49 -30.77 1.58
N LEU A 121 4.24 -30.36 0.55
CA LEU A 121 3.74 -29.46 -0.48
C LEU A 121 2.55 -30.03 -1.27
N THR A 122 2.40 -31.35 -1.35
CA THR A 122 1.24 -31.97 -2.04
C THR A 122 -0.04 -31.66 -1.29
N ASP A 123 0.01 -31.82 0.02
CA ASP A 123 -1.10 -31.58 0.94
C ASP A 123 -1.41 -30.08 1.07
N ILE A 124 -0.37 -29.24 1.18
CA ILE A 124 -0.53 -27.77 1.13
C ILE A 124 -1.19 -27.34 -0.18
N CYS A 125 -0.69 -27.80 -1.34
CA CYS A 125 -1.25 -27.41 -2.65
C CYS A 125 -2.73 -27.76 -2.76
N LYS A 126 -3.12 -28.95 -2.28
CA LYS A 126 -4.52 -29.38 -2.26
C LYS A 126 -5.40 -28.42 -1.46
N ARG A 127 -4.99 -28.06 -0.23
CA ARG A 127 -5.75 -27.13 0.63
C ARG A 127 -5.78 -25.71 0.08
N ALA A 128 -4.64 -25.25 -0.44
CA ALA A 128 -4.43 -23.93 -1.00
C ALA A 128 -5.13 -23.70 -2.34
N GLN A 129 -5.58 -24.78 -3.00
CA GLN A 129 -5.99 -24.77 -4.41
C GLN A 129 -4.86 -24.23 -5.31
N ALA A 130 -3.64 -24.65 -4.99
CA ALA A 130 -2.41 -24.33 -5.70
C ALA A 130 -1.94 -25.55 -6.51
N THR A 131 -1.02 -25.32 -7.45
CA THR A 131 -0.41 -26.35 -8.27
C THR A 131 1.03 -26.59 -7.83
N ARG A 132 1.38 -27.85 -7.56
CA ARG A 132 2.78 -28.22 -7.31
C ARG A 132 3.55 -28.21 -8.63
N HIS A 133 4.60 -27.40 -8.71
CA HIS A 133 5.45 -27.32 -9.90
C HIS A 133 6.66 -28.25 -9.79
N SER A 134 7.28 -28.32 -8.61
CA SER A 134 8.45 -29.17 -8.35
C SER A 134 8.47 -29.66 -6.88
N SER A 135 9.59 -30.21 -6.42
CA SER A 135 9.77 -30.61 -5.02
C SER A 135 9.74 -29.45 -4.03
N GLY A 136 10.21 -28.25 -4.42
CA GLY A 136 10.32 -27.07 -3.56
C GLY A 136 9.54 -25.84 -4.07
N THR A 137 8.73 -26.01 -5.12
CA THR A 137 8.07 -24.90 -5.82
C THR A 137 6.55 -25.09 -5.92
N VAL A 138 5.80 -24.05 -5.55
CA VAL A 138 4.33 -24.00 -5.59
C VAL A 138 3.87 -22.85 -6.48
N ILE A 139 2.88 -23.10 -7.35
CA ILE A 139 2.18 -22.07 -8.13
C ILE A 139 0.82 -21.83 -7.50
N LEU A 140 0.63 -20.65 -6.93
CA LEU A 140 -0.57 -20.23 -6.20
C LEU A 140 -1.35 -19.20 -7.03
N PRO A 141 -2.67 -19.36 -7.23
CA PRO A 141 -3.48 -18.29 -7.81
C PRO A 141 -3.41 -17.03 -6.95
N PHE A 142 -3.15 -15.88 -7.58
CA PHE A 142 -2.93 -14.61 -6.92
C PHE A 142 -3.54 -13.46 -7.73
N PHE A 143 -4.59 -12.84 -7.20
CA PHE A 143 -5.49 -11.96 -7.98
C PHE A 143 -5.98 -12.66 -9.26
N ASN A 144 -5.82 -12.03 -10.42
CA ASN A 144 -6.15 -12.57 -11.73
C ASN A 144 -4.96 -13.21 -12.46
N THR A 145 -3.91 -13.59 -11.73
CA THR A 145 -2.72 -14.26 -12.26
C THR A 145 -2.24 -15.39 -11.35
N SER A 146 -1.05 -15.90 -11.60
CA SER A 146 -0.35 -16.89 -10.76
C SER A 146 0.91 -16.31 -10.12
N LEU A 147 1.17 -16.75 -8.89
CA LEU A 147 2.37 -16.47 -8.11
C LEU A 147 3.12 -17.78 -7.84
N LEU A 148 4.34 -17.89 -8.32
CA LEU A 148 5.23 -19.00 -8.01
C LEU A 148 6.06 -18.66 -6.77
N ILE A 149 6.03 -19.55 -5.78
CA ILE A 149 6.84 -19.48 -4.56
C ILE A 149 7.89 -20.60 -4.63
N ASP A 150 9.16 -20.21 -4.62
CA ASP A 150 10.31 -21.10 -4.61
C ASP A 150 10.90 -21.11 -3.20
N ALA A 151 10.64 -22.18 -2.44
CA ALA A 151 11.09 -22.30 -1.05
C ALA A 151 12.60 -22.51 -0.96
N ASP A 152 13.22 -23.13 -1.97
CA ASP A 152 14.65 -23.40 -2.00
C ASP A 152 15.46 -22.11 -2.26
N LYS A 153 14.95 -21.24 -3.14
CA LYS A 153 15.56 -19.93 -3.43
C LYS A 153 15.09 -18.82 -2.50
N GLN A 154 14.01 -19.05 -1.75
CA GLN A 154 13.35 -18.03 -0.92
C GLN A 154 12.84 -16.83 -1.73
N GLU A 155 12.29 -17.10 -2.91
CA GLU A 155 11.90 -16.08 -3.88
C GLU A 155 10.46 -16.28 -4.35
N GLY A 156 9.82 -15.16 -4.75
CA GLY A 156 8.52 -15.15 -5.39
C GLY A 156 8.62 -14.67 -6.84
N TYR A 157 7.82 -15.25 -7.73
CA TYR A 157 7.77 -14.88 -9.14
C TYR A 157 6.33 -14.72 -9.61
N LEU A 158 6.04 -13.61 -10.27
CA LEU A 158 4.71 -13.31 -10.80
C LEU A 158 4.63 -13.71 -12.28
N GLU A 159 3.54 -14.37 -12.67
CA GLU A 159 3.26 -14.64 -14.07
C GLU A 159 2.68 -13.39 -14.74
N LEU A 160 3.30 -12.96 -15.83
CA LEU A 160 2.80 -11.90 -16.71
C LEU A 160 3.13 -12.23 -18.17
N ASP A 161 2.13 -12.18 -19.03
CA ASP A 161 2.27 -12.43 -20.47
C ASP A 161 3.00 -13.76 -20.80
N GLY A 162 2.72 -14.81 -20.00
CA GLY A 162 3.35 -16.13 -20.13
C GLY A 162 4.81 -16.20 -19.66
N GLN A 163 5.30 -15.17 -18.96
CA GLN A 163 6.65 -15.13 -18.41
C GLN A 163 6.64 -14.98 -16.88
N TRP A 164 7.52 -15.71 -16.21
CA TRP A 164 7.78 -15.54 -14.79
C TRP A 164 8.76 -14.39 -14.56
N ARG A 165 8.36 -13.42 -13.74
CA ARG A 165 9.18 -12.25 -13.39
C ARG A 165 9.39 -12.20 -11.88
N LEU A 166 10.62 -11.91 -11.46
CA LEU A 166 10.96 -11.82 -10.04
C LEU A 166 10.07 -10.76 -9.36
N MET A 167 9.52 -11.12 -8.21
CA MET A 167 8.75 -10.23 -7.36
C MET A 167 9.70 -9.44 -6.46
N ASP A 168 9.58 -8.11 -6.48
CA ASP A 168 10.30 -7.20 -5.59
C ASP A 168 9.31 -6.59 -4.59
N HIS A 169 8.50 -7.41 -3.93
CA HIS A 169 7.55 -6.92 -2.93
C HIS A 169 7.45 -7.89 -1.75
N PRO A 170 8.26 -7.67 -0.69
CA PRO A 170 8.35 -8.58 0.46
C PRO A 170 7.02 -8.87 1.14
N LEU A 171 6.12 -7.89 1.26
CA LEU A 171 4.81 -8.12 1.86
C LEU A 171 3.97 -9.11 1.03
N SER A 172 4.01 -9.05 -0.30
CA SER A 172 3.27 -10.02 -1.15
C SER A 172 3.82 -11.44 -0.97
N VAL A 173 5.14 -11.60 -0.97
CA VAL A 173 5.78 -12.90 -0.75
C VAL A 173 5.45 -13.43 0.64
N LEU A 174 5.54 -12.58 1.68
CA LEU A 174 5.17 -12.95 3.05
C LEU A 174 3.72 -13.41 3.14
N MET A 175 2.77 -12.67 2.56
CA MET A 175 1.35 -13.05 2.59
C MET A 175 1.10 -14.38 1.87
N ALA A 176 1.81 -14.66 0.78
CA ALA A 176 1.70 -15.93 0.07
C ALA A 176 2.24 -17.09 0.90
N VAL A 177 3.43 -16.95 1.49
CA VAL A 177 4.03 -17.97 2.35
C VAL A 177 3.17 -18.23 3.58
N VAL A 178 2.69 -17.17 4.25
CA VAL A 178 1.78 -17.30 5.40
C VAL A 178 0.48 -18.03 5.00
N TYR A 179 -0.10 -17.68 3.85
CA TYR A 179 -1.29 -18.39 3.36
C TYR A 179 -1.02 -19.88 3.14
N LEU A 180 0.09 -20.23 2.46
CA LEU A 180 0.46 -21.64 2.22
C LEU A 180 0.67 -22.43 3.51
N LEU A 181 1.28 -21.82 4.53
CA LEU A 181 1.53 -22.45 5.82
C LEU A 181 0.26 -22.63 6.68
N ASN A 182 -0.74 -21.77 6.52
CA ASN A 182 -1.91 -21.73 7.42
C ASN A 182 -3.23 -22.16 6.78
N VAL A 183 -3.28 -22.29 5.44
CA VAL A 183 -4.53 -22.65 4.76
C VAL A 183 -5.02 -24.03 5.18
N CYS A 184 -6.29 -24.09 5.56
CA CYS A 184 -6.98 -25.30 5.99
C CYS A 184 -8.04 -25.74 4.96
N ASP A 185 -8.74 -26.84 5.21
CA ASP A 185 -9.75 -27.39 4.29
C ASP A 185 -11.02 -26.53 4.16
N GLN A 186 -11.27 -25.62 5.10
CA GLN A 186 -12.45 -24.75 5.06
C GLN A 186 -12.52 -24.00 3.73
N CYS A 187 -13.69 -24.01 3.10
CA CYS A 187 -13.97 -23.22 1.89
C CYS A 187 -14.50 -21.83 2.27
N ILE A 188 -14.62 -20.96 1.26
CA ILE A 188 -15.33 -19.68 1.38
C ILE A 188 -16.71 -19.93 1.99
N ALA A 189 -17.01 -19.22 3.08
CA ALA A 189 -18.20 -19.47 3.87
C ALA A 189 -19.46 -18.86 3.23
N GLY A 190 -19.30 -17.73 2.54
CA GLY A 190 -20.37 -16.95 1.92
C GLY A 190 -20.68 -15.63 2.66
N PRO A 191 -20.91 -15.63 3.99
CA PRO A 191 -21.18 -14.40 4.73
C PRO A 191 -20.03 -13.38 4.65
N MET A 192 -20.37 -12.16 4.23
CA MET A 192 -19.50 -10.98 4.29
C MET A 192 -19.62 -10.30 5.65
N VAL A 193 -18.48 -10.03 6.28
CA VAL A 193 -18.42 -9.52 7.65
C VAL A 193 -17.46 -8.35 7.76
N GLY A 194 -17.82 -7.35 8.55
CA GLY A 194 -16.99 -6.19 8.81
C GLY A 194 -15.86 -6.52 9.79
N VAL A 195 -14.85 -5.63 9.85
CA VAL A 195 -13.69 -5.77 10.75
C VAL A 195 -14.09 -5.94 12.24
N GLN A 196 -15.17 -5.30 12.67
CA GLN A 196 -15.65 -5.37 14.06
C GLN A 196 -16.35 -6.70 14.40
N GLU A 197 -16.75 -7.46 13.38
CA GLU A 197 -17.40 -8.75 13.55
C GLU A 197 -16.40 -9.91 13.56
N LEU A 198 -15.12 -9.66 13.26
CA LEU A 198 -14.06 -10.65 13.37
C LEU A 198 -13.77 -10.96 14.86
N LYS A 199 -13.45 -12.22 15.18
CA LYS A 199 -12.96 -12.65 16.50
C LYS A 199 -11.72 -11.86 16.93
N CYS A 200 -10.91 -11.44 15.95
CA CYS A 200 -9.73 -10.62 16.16
C CYS A 200 -9.96 -9.10 16.03
N ALA A 201 -11.21 -8.61 16.11
CA ALA A 201 -11.55 -7.19 15.97
C ALA A 201 -10.70 -6.23 16.84
N HIS A 202 -10.34 -6.65 18.05
CA HIS A 202 -9.51 -5.89 18.99
C HIS A 202 -8.11 -5.57 18.46
N PHE A 203 -7.60 -6.35 17.51
CA PHE A 203 -6.32 -6.08 16.86
C PHE A 203 -6.37 -4.83 15.99
N PHE A 204 -7.50 -4.54 15.33
CA PHE A 204 -7.59 -3.49 14.31
C PHE A 204 -7.83 -2.08 14.87
N GLN A 205 -7.02 -1.70 15.85
CA GLN A 205 -7.11 -0.44 16.58
C GLN A 205 -5.74 0.24 16.64
N GLY A 206 -5.73 1.57 16.85
CA GLY A 206 -4.49 2.35 16.93
C GLY A 206 -3.59 2.16 15.69
N PRO A 207 -2.30 1.79 15.86
CA PRO A 207 -1.38 1.60 14.73
C PRO A 207 -1.78 0.45 13.80
N HIS A 208 -2.60 -0.48 14.28
CA HIS A 208 -3.08 -1.65 13.53
C HIS A 208 -4.44 -1.44 12.86
N LYS A 209 -4.98 -0.20 12.88
CA LYS A 209 -6.18 0.13 12.11
C LYS A 209 -5.96 -0.23 10.63
N LEU A 210 -7.00 -0.74 9.98
CA LEU A 210 -6.94 -1.04 8.54
C LEU A 210 -6.59 0.22 7.74
N LYS A 211 -5.61 0.11 6.84
CA LYS A 211 -5.11 1.21 6.02
C LYS A 211 -6.02 1.46 4.81
N THR A 212 -7.18 2.07 5.05
CA THR A 212 -8.16 2.42 4.00
C THR A 212 -8.15 3.91 3.65
N GLU A 213 -7.53 4.74 4.48
CA GLU A 213 -7.51 6.20 4.34
C GLU A 213 -6.85 6.68 3.05
N SER A 214 -5.80 6.00 2.58
CA SER A 214 -5.10 6.33 1.33
C SER A 214 -5.98 6.12 0.10
N VAL A 215 -6.76 5.03 0.09
CA VAL A 215 -7.75 4.73 -0.95
C VAL A 215 -8.88 5.76 -0.91
N LEU A 216 -9.43 6.03 0.27
CA LEU A 216 -10.50 7.01 0.46
C LEU A 216 -10.07 8.43 0.06
N SER A 217 -8.85 8.84 0.44
CA SER A 217 -8.29 10.15 0.08
C SER A 217 -8.08 10.31 -1.42
N ARG A 218 -7.75 9.22 -2.12
CA ARG A 218 -7.54 9.25 -3.57
C ARG A 218 -8.85 9.18 -4.35
N TYR A 219 -9.83 8.40 -3.88
CA TYR A 219 -11.00 8.04 -4.68
C TYR A 219 -12.35 8.46 -4.09
N GLY A 220 -12.40 9.05 -2.90
CA GLY A 220 -13.67 9.41 -2.24
C GLY A 220 -14.59 10.30 -3.07
N ASN A 221 -14.01 11.10 -3.98
CA ASN A 221 -14.73 11.91 -4.97
C ASN A 221 -14.35 11.55 -6.42
N ASP A 222 -13.74 10.38 -6.64
CA ASP A 222 -13.32 9.88 -7.96
C ASP A 222 -13.60 8.37 -8.10
N SER A 223 -14.89 8.03 -8.08
CA SER A 223 -15.35 6.65 -8.27
C SER A 223 -14.93 6.05 -9.60
N LYS A 224 -14.86 6.87 -10.67
CA LYS A 224 -14.36 6.43 -11.98
C LYS A 224 -12.90 5.98 -11.87
N GLY A 225 -12.08 6.72 -11.14
CA GLY A 225 -10.72 6.33 -10.82
C GLY A 225 -10.64 5.01 -10.05
N LEU A 226 -11.51 4.80 -9.06
CA LEU A 226 -11.54 3.54 -8.29
C LEU A 226 -11.94 2.36 -9.16
N VAL A 227 -12.98 2.51 -9.99
CA VAL A 227 -13.41 1.49 -10.97
C VAL A 227 -12.25 1.07 -11.86
N LEU A 228 -11.56 2.03 -12.49
CA LEU A 228 -10.43 1.75 -13.36
C LEU A 228 -9.27 1.06 -12.62
N ALA A 229 -8.99 1.46 -11.38
CA ALA A 229 -7.94 0.85 -10.56
C ALA A 229 -8.30 -0.58 -10.14
N ALA A 230 -9.56 -0.81 -9.75
CA ALA A 230 -10.07 -2.10 -9.33
C ALA A 230 -10.08 -3.11 -10.50
N GLU A 231 -10.56 -2.71 -11.67
CA GLU A 231 -10.58 -3.55 -12.87
C GLU A 231 -9.17 -3.94 -13.32
N ARG A 232 -8.21 -3.00 -13.28
CA ARG A 232 -6.79 -3.30 -13.55
C ARG A 232 -6.18 -4.28 -12.58
N LEU A 233 -6.69 -4.35 -11.35
CA LEU A 233 -6.27 -5.31 -10.32
C LEU A 233 -7.05 -6.64 -10.42
N GLY A 234 -7.92 -6.79 -11.43
CA GLY A 234 -8.73 -8.00 -11.61
C GLY A 234 -9.90 -8.11 -10.63
N GLY A 235 -10.36 -6.98 -10.07
CA GLY A 235 -11.52 -6.97 -9.19
C GLY A 235 -12.84 -7.26 -9.93
N GLU A 236 -13.77 -7.89 -9.25
CA GLU A 236 -15.13 -8.17 -9.73
C GLU A 236 -16.16 -7.23 -9.07
N PRO A 237 -17.04 -6.54 -9.81
CA PRO A 237 -18.02 -5.62 -9.24
C PRO A 237 -19.15 -6.35 -8.49
N LEU A 238 -19.70 -5.74 -7.42
CA LEU A 238 -20.70 -6.38 -6.53
C LEU A 238 -22.05 -5.64 -6.40
N GLY A 239 -22.12 -4.35 -6.75
CA GLY A 239 -23.35 -3.54 -6.63
C GLY A 239 -23.87 -3.34 -5.19
N LEU A 240 -23.01 -3.38 -4.18
CA LEU A 240 -23.34 -3.26 -2.75
C LEU A 240 -23.12 -1.84 -2.16
N ALA A 241 -22.54 -0.95 -2.94
CA ALA A 241 -22.27 0.46 -2.64
C ALA A 241 -22.17 1.22 -3.98
N ASP A 242 -21.95 2.54 -3.95
CA ASP A 242 -21.78 3.35 -5.18
C ASP A 242 -20.66 2.78 -6.06
N VAL A 243 -19.56 2.38 -5.43
CA VAL A 243 -18.54 1.52 -6.03
C VAL A 243 -18.23 0.37 -5.09
N SER A 244 -18.35 -0.86 -5.56
CA SER A 244 -18.02 -2.05 -4.75
C SER A 244 -17.38 -3.15 -5.59
N TYR A 245 -16.25 -3.68 -5.09
CA TYR A 245 -15.47 -4.69 -5.77
C TYR A 245 -15.00 -5.79 -4.82
N LYS A 246 -14.97 -7.03 -5.32
CA LYS A 246 -14.32 -8.19 -4.72
C LYS A 246 -12.94 -8.37 -5.35
N PHE A 247 -11.92 -8.55 -4.52
CA PHE A 247 -10.58 -8.95 -4.94
C PHE A 247 -10.28 -10.34 -4.42
N GLN A 248 -10.05 -11.28 -5.33
CA GLN A 248 -9.67 -12.64 -4.99
C GLN A 248 -8.14 -12.72 -4.78
N VAL A 249 -7.65 -12.33 -3.60
CA VAL A 249 -6.20 -12.22 -3.36
C VAL A 249 -5.54 -13.59 -3.41
N PHE A 250 -6.11 -14.57 -2.73
CA PHE A 250 -5.78 -16.01 -2.82
C PHE A 250 -7.08 -16.81 -2.95
N PRO A 251 -7.09 -18.10 -3.34
CA PRO A 251 -8.31 -18.85 -3.62
C PRO A 251 -9.36 -18.85 -2.50
N LYS A 252 -8.93 -18.79 -1.24
CA LYS A 252 -9.82 -18.77 -0.06
C LYS A 252 -9.80 -17.45 0.72
N VAL A 253 -9.29 -16.38 0.11
CA VAL A 253 -9.16 -15.05 0.74
C VAL A 253 -9.73 -13.97 -0.19
N PRO A 254 -11.06 -13.93 -0.37
CA PRO A 254 -11.70 -12.79 -1.01
C PRO A 254 -11.77 -11.62 -0.02
N VAL A 255 -11.49 -10.41 -0.51
CA VAL A 255 -11.70 -9.15 0.25
C VAL A 255 -12.56 -8.20 -0.56
N TYR A 256 -13.39 -7.43 0.13
CA TYR A 256 -14.42 -6.61 -0.50
C TYR A 256 -14.22 -5.15 -0.11
N TYR A 257 -14.14 -4.26 -1.09
CA TYR A 257 -14.03 -2.81 -0.87
C TYR A 257 -15.34 -2.16 -1.30
N LEU A 258 -15.97 -1.41 -0.39
CA LEU A 258 -17.25 -0.73 -0.60
C LEU A 258 -17.05 0.76 -0.34
N LEU A 259 -17.11 1.56 -1.40
CA LEU A 259 -17.03 3.02 -1.36
C LEU A 259 -18.43 3.61 -1.54
N TRP A 260 -18.81 4.50 -0.63
CA TRP A 260 -19.90 5.43 -0.78
C TRP A 260 -19.33 6.82 -1.05
N GLU A 261 -19.79 7.46 -2.13
CA GLU A 261 -19.34 8.79 -2.52
C GLU A 261 -19.76 9.83 -1.49
N GLY A 262 -18.93 10.85 -1.33
CA GLY A 262 -19.32 12.03 -0.57
C GLY A 262 -20.33 12.86 -1.34
N ASN A 263 -21.22 13.53 -0.61
CA ASN A 263 -22.11 14.55 -1.13
C ASN A 263 -22.04 15.82 -0.26
N GLU A 264 -22.94 16.77 -0.48
CA GLU A 264 -22.95 18.04 0.27
C GLU A 264 -23.20 17.85 1.79
N GLU A 265 -23.87 16.76 2.19
CA GLU A 265 -24.26 16.50 3.56
C GLU A 265 -23.36 15.48 4.27
N PHE A 266 -22.76 14.55 3.53
CA PHE A 266 -21.99 13.43 4.06
C PHE A 266 -20.63 13.29 3.35
N SER A 267 -19.58 13.07 4.14
CA SER A 267 -18.25 12.73 3.60
C SER A 267 -18.24 11.34 2.99
N ALA A 268 -17.41 11.13 1.96
CA ALA A 268 -17.16 9.81 1.40
C ALA A 268 -16.72 8.81 2.48
N ASN A 269 -17.13 7.55 2.34
CA ASN A 269 -16.81 6.49 3.27
C ASN A 269 -16.36 5.22 2.55
N LEU A 270 -15.37 4.53 3.10
CA LEU A 270 -14.85 3.27 2.57
C LEU A 270 -14.87 2.20 3.65
N ALA A 271 -15.56 1.09 3.38
CA ALA A 271 -15.52 -0.11 4.20
C ALA A 271 -14.76 -1.23 3.49
N VAL A 272 -14.03 -2.02 4.29
CA VAL A 272 -13.47 -3.29 3.85
C VAL A 272 -14.19 -4.40 4.60
N LEU A 273 -14.75 -5.33 3.84
CA LEU A 273 -15.40 -6.54 4.35
C LEU A 273 -14.57 -7.76 3.97
N PHE A 274 -14.84 -8.86 4.67
CA PHE A 274 -14.16 -10.13 4.49
C PHE A 274 -15.18 -11.26 4.40
N ASP A 275 -14.82 -12.35 3.72
CA ASP A 275 -15.56 -13.58 3.92
C ASP A 275 -15.21 -14.16 5.29
N ARG A 276 -16.21 -14.66 6.03
CA ARG A 276 -16.03 -15.21 7.39
C ARG A 276 -14.94 -16.29 7.47
N SER A 277 -14.70 -17.06 6.39
CA SER A 277 -13.66 -18.09 6.35
C SER A 277 -12.23 -17.57 6.53
N ILE A 278 -11.98 -16.27 6.34
CA ILE A 278 -10.65 -15.69 6.46
C ILE A 278 -10.01 -15.98 7.82
N GLU A 279 -10.81 -16.04 8.89
CA GLU A 279 -10.34 -16.29 10.28
C GLU A 279 -9.82 -17.71 10.49
N SER A 280 -10.15 -18.63 9.59
CA SER A 280 -9.66 -20.01 9.61
C SER A 280 -8.38 -20.18 8.82
N HIS A 281 -7.93 -19.14 8.11
CA HIS A 281 -6.75 -19.18 7.24
C HIS A 281 -5.68 -18.20 7.68
N LEU A 282 -6.06 -17.04 8.24
CA LEU A 282 -5.14 -15.94 8.51
C LEU A 282 -5.36 -15.37 9.92
N ALA A 283 -4.25 -15.10 10.61
CA ALA A 283 -4.24 -14.31 11.82
C ALA A 283 -4.44 -12.81 11.51
N ALA A 284 -4.71 -12.01 12.55
CA ALA A 284 -5.12 -10.62 12.41
C ALA A 284 -4.08 -9.72 11.70
N ASP A 285 -2.80 -9.95 11.96
CA ASP A 285 -1.67 -9.27 11.32
C ASP A 285 -1.58 -9.57 9.81
N SER A 286 -1.91 -10.80 9.43
CA SER A 286 -1.93 -11.28 8.06
C SER A 286 -3.13 -10.72 7.30
N ILE A 287 -4.30 -10.66 7.95
CA ILE A 287 -5.48 -9.95 7.42
C ILE A 287 -5.13 -8.47 7.17
N TRP A 288 -4.47 -7.82 8.13
CA TRP A 288 -4.00 -6.44 7.96
C TRP A 288 -3.04 -6.30 6.76
N GLY A 289 -2.10 -7.25 6.61
CA GLY A 289 -1.16 -7.28 5.49
C GLY A 289 -1.84 -7.42 4.13
N ILE A 290 -2.87 -8.27 4.02
CA ILE A 290 -3.69 -8.41 2.81
C ILE A 290 -4.40 -7.10 2.48
N VAL A 291 -5.00 -6.44 3.46
CA VAL A 291 -5.65 -5.13 3.25
C VAL A 291 -4.65 -4.08 2.80
N ASN A 292 -3.47 -4.01 3.43
CA ASN A 292 -2.42 -3.07 3.06
C ASN A 292 -1.95 -3.29 1.61
N LEU A 293 -1.73 -4.56 1.21
CA LEU A 293 -1.39 -4.94 -0.16
C LEU A 293 -2.44 -4.45 -1.17
N VAL A 294 -3.72 -4.76 -0.94
CA VAL A 294 -4.80 -4.36 -1.87
C VAL A 294 -4.94 -2.84 -1.91
N SER A 295 -4.93 -2.16 -0.76
CA SER A 295 -5.01 -0.70 -0.67
C SER A 295 -3.88 -0.02 -1.44
N ASP A 296 -2.63 -0.46 -1.28
CA ASP A 296 -1.50 0.16 -1.94
C ASP A 296 -1.55 -0.06 -3.47
N LEU A 297 -1.97 -1.25 -3.94
CA LEU A 297 -2.15 -1.51 -5.36
C LEU A 297 -3.30 -0.69 -5.97
N LEU A 298 -4.42 -0.53 -5.25
CA LEU A 298 -5.50 0.38 -5.65
C LEU A 298 -5.01 1.83 -5.71
N VAL A 299 -4.26 2.28 -4.70
CA VAL A 299 -3.67 3.62 -4.66
C VAL A 299 -2.61 3.81 -5.73
N LEU A 300 -1.98 2.77 -6.27
CA LEU A 300 -1.09 2.91 -7.43
C LEU A 300 -1.88 2.94 -8.74
N GLY A 301 -2.93 2.11 -8.87
CA GLY A 301 -3.83 2.06 -10.03
C GLY A 301 -3.18 1.43 -11.27
N GLN A 302 -2.19 0.55 -11.08
CA GLN A 302 -1.38 -0.08 -12.12
C GLN A 302 -1.51 -1.62 -12.13
N GLY A 303 -2.57 -2.15 -11.50
CA GLY A 303 -2.73 -3.59 -11.28
C GLY A 303 -1.60 -4.14 -10.43
N ILE A 304 -1.11 -5.33 -10.78
CA ILE A 304 -0.03 -6.04 -10.07
C ILE A 304 1.39 -5.67 -10.55
N THR A 305 1.51 -4.89 -11.63
CA THR A 305 2.80 -4.45 -12.19
C THR A 305 3.77 -3.85 -11.15
N PRO A 306 3.31 -3.05 -10.15
CA PRO A 306 4.20 -2.50 -9.14
C PRO A 306 4.89 -3.52 -8.22
N LEU A 307 4.48 -4.79 -8.25
CA LEU A 307 5.06 -5.86 -7.44
C LEU A 307 6.34 -6.45 -8.04
N LEU A 308 6.68 -6.10 -9.28
CA LEU A 308 7.80 -6.70 -10.01
C LEU A 308 9.12 -5.99 -9.73
N ALA A 309 10.19 -6.77 -9.73
CA ALA A 309 11.55 -6.25 -9.86
C ALA A 309 11.67 -5.46 -11.18
N ARG A 310 12.30 -4.30 -11.13
CA ARG A 310 12.65 -3.53 -12.32
C ARG A 310 14.05 -3.96 -12.77
N GLY A 311 14.14 -4.49 -13.99
CA GLY A 311 15.40 -4.76 -14.68
C GLY A 311 16.03 -3.49 -15.23
#